data_AF-A0A7Y6XEQ6-F1
#
_entry.id   AF-A0A7Y6XEQ6-F1
#
_cell.length_a   1.000
_cell.length_b   1.000
_cell.length_c   1.000
_cell.angle_alpha   90.00
_cell.angle_beta   90.00
_cell.angle_gamma   90.00
#
_symmetry.space_group_name_H-M   'P 1'
#
loop_
_entity.id
_entity.type
_entity.pdbx_description
1 polymer ?
#
loop_
_entity_poly.entity_id
_entity_poly.type
_entity_poly.pdbx_seq_one_letter_code
_entity_poly.pdbx_strand_id
1 'polypeptide(L)'
;MGGPLVEAARQELLQALRALPRGAGPAALRGLATRLEAVVDVEAEVDPRIADELIRVLGPVMGEDTPITVVDAAAFATGGDARVLVAMLPRLRDALVELRTLRVGLTLESVGALSRAETLLQRAPATETRLALARTVEDVRAKLASELSRLHAPVPITPAEALPIARWVLGEGPPPPGAAVLELARRLDDFCHLSPLAPLDLKALRALARKADAEREAPGWSRLLERLRTVRPRLMPRRALPPLYRSLAGAQEETTQGPLSLEALLR
;
A
#
# COMPACT_ATOMS: atom_id res chain seq x y z
N MET A 1 25.67 -14.74 10.53
CA MET A 1 25.59 -15.79 9.48
C MET A 1 25.39 -15.16 8.08
N GLY A 2 26.30 -14.28 7.64
CA GLY A 2 26.16 -13.53 6.36
C GLY A 2 27.23 -13.81 5.30
N GLY A 3 28.18 -14.72 5.56
CA GLY A 3 29.44 -14.84 4.82
C GLY A 3 29.36 -14.95 3.28
N PRO A 4 28.58 -15.87 2.69
CA PRO A 4 28.67 -16.12 1.25
C PRO A 4 27.93 -15.09 0.37
N LEU A 5 26.80 -14.56 0.84
CA LEU A 5 26.01 -13.59 0.06
C LEU A 5 26.63 -12.19 0.08
N VAL A 6 27.19 -11.79 1.23
CA VAL A 6 27.89 -10.50 1.37
C VAL A 6 29.19 -10.50 0.56
N GLU A 7 29.93 -11.61 0.56
CA GLU A 7 31.16 -11.74 -0.23
C GLU A 7 30.89 -11.69 -1.74
N ALA A 8 29.81 -12.31 -2.22
CA ALA A 8 29.39 -12.21 -3.61
C ALA A 8 29.05 -10.75 -3.99
N ALA A 9 28.30 -10.04 -3.15
CA ALA A 9 27.97 -8.63 -3.37
C ALA A 9 29.23 -7.73 -3.36
N ARG A 10 30.20 -8.01 -2.47
CA ARG A 10 31.51 -7.32 -2.43
C ARG A 10 32.27 -7.51 -3.74
N GLN A 11 32.30 -8.72 -4.27
CA GLN A 11 32.97 -9.02 -5.53
C GLN A 11 32.29 -8.33 -6.72
N GLU A 12 30.95 -8.31 -6.77
CA GLU A 12 30.20 -7.57 -7.79
C GLU A 12 30.48 -6.06 -7.74
N LEU A 13 30.52 -5.48 -6.53
CA LEU A 13 30.87 -4.07 -6.34
C LEU A 13 32.29 -3.79 -6.82
N LEU A 14 33.25 -4.63 -6.44
CA LEU A 14 34.65 -4.46 -6.84
C LEU A 14 34.83 -4.54 -8.36
N GLN A 15 34.15 -5.48 -9.03
CA GLN A 15 34.15 -5.57 -10.49
C GLN A 15 33.55 -4.31 -11.14
N ALA A 16 32.45 -3.81 -10.59
CA ALA A 16 31.81 -2.61 -11.10
C ALA A 16 32.68 -1.35 -10.93
N LEU A 17 33.39 -1.21 -9.80
CA LEU A 17 34.35 -0.13 -9.57
C LEU A 17 35.53 -0.22 -10.54
N ARG A 18 36.08 -1.41 -10.79
CA ARG A 18 37.15 -1.64 -11.76
C ARG A 18 36.78 -1.26 -13.19
N ALA A 19 35.50 -1.42 -13.54
CA ALA A 19 35.00 -1.03 -14.86
C ALA A 19 34.91 0.49 -15.04
N LEU A 20 34.92 1.28 -13.96
CA LEU A 20 34.90 2.74 -14.04
C LEU A 20 36.28 3.32 -14.41
N PRO A 21 36.32 4.38 -15.25
CA PRO A 21 37.58 5.05 -15.57
C PRO A 21 38.16 5.74 -14.34
N ARG A 22 39.49 5.91 -14.34
CA ARG A 22 40.18 6.68 -13.31
C ARG A 22 39.68 8.13 -13.34
N GLY A 23 39.35 8.70 -12.18
CA GLY A 23 38.83 10.07 -12.10
C GLY A 23 37.41 10.24 -12.67
N ALA A 24 36.61 9.17 -12.79
CA ALA A 24 35.20 9.28 -13.19
C ALA A 24 34.39 10.22 -12.26
N GLY A 25 34.86 10.38 -11.02
CA GLY A 25 34.33 11.32 -10.07
C GLY A 25 33.00 10.87 -9.42
N PRO A 26 32.46 11.72 -8.55
CA PRO A 26 31.35 11.36 -7.65
C PRO A 26 30.06 10.94 -8.36
N ALA A 27 29.79 11.49 -9.55
CA ALA A 27 28.59 11.15 -10.30
C ALA A 27 28.53 9.67 -10.73
N ALA A 28 29.69 9.02 -10.90
CA ALA A 28 29.77 7.62 -11.27
C ALA A 28 29.24 6.68 -10.17
N LEU A 29 29.32 7.09 -8.90
CA LEU A 29 28.81 6.29 -7.78
C LEU A 29 27.29 6.18 -7.78
N ARG A 30 26.57 7.17 -8.34
CA ARG A 30 25.10 7.12 -8.45
C ARG A 30 24.63 5.90 -9.24
N GLY A 31 25.34 5.54 -10.31
CA GLY A 31 25.07 4.32 -11.09
C GLY A 31 25.42 3.02 -10.35
N LEU A 32 26.15 3.11 -9.23
CA LEU A 32 26.52 1.98 -8.38
C LEU A 32 25.74 1.93 -7.07
N ALA A 33 24.78 2.83 -6.83
CA ALA A 33 24.06 2.98 -5.56
C ALA A 33 23.49 1.65 -5.04
N THR A 34 22.82 0.86 -5.90
CA THR A 34 22.28 -0.45 -5.52
C THR A 34 23.35 -1.44 -5.06
N ARG A 35 24.52 -1.45 -5.71
CA ARG A 35 25.64 -2.35 -5.37
C ARG A 35 26.35 -1.89 -4.10
N LEU A 36 26.51 -0.58 -3.94
CA LEU A 36 27.05 0.03 -2.73
C LEU A 36 26.15 -0.30 -1.54
N GLU A 37 24.85 -0.05 -1.66
CA GLU A 37 23.87 -0.41 -0.64
C GLU A 37 24.02 -1.89 -0.29
N ALA A 38 23.96 -2.82 -1.26
CA ALA A 38 24.04 -4.27 -1.00
C ALA A 38 25.23 -4.72 -0.14
N VAL A 39 26.33 -3.97 -0.13
CA VAL A 39 27.56 -4.25 0.63
C VAL A 39 27.64 -3.48 1.95
N VAL A 40 26.78 -2.48 2.19
CA VAL A 40 26.68 -1.81 3.49
C VAL A 40 26.25 -2.83 4.55
N ASP A 41 27.20 -3.21 5.39
CA ASP A 41 27.02 -3.95 6.62
C ASP A 41 27.23 -3.02 7.83
N VAL A 42 26.74 -3.43 9.00
CA VAL A 42 26.85 -2.66 10.25
C VAL A 42 28.31 -2.58 10.73
N GLU A 43 29.16 -3.53 10.30
CA GLU A 43 30.60 -3.53 10.54
C GLU A 43 31.32 -2.76 9.42
N ALA A 44 31.49 -1.46 9.64
CA ALA A 44 32.18 -0.52 8.75
C ALA A 44 33.71 -0.74 8.74
N GLU A 45 34.16 -1.97 8.43
CA GLU A 45 35.57 -2.23 8.21
C GLU A 45 36.00 -1.73 6.84
N VAL A 46 37.18 -1.11 6.80
CA VAL A 46 37.83 -0.69 5.55
C VAL A 46 38.28 -1.95 4.80
N ASP A 47 37.65 -2.21 3.66
CA ASP A 47 38.14 -3.21 2.71
C ASP A 47 39.23 -2.56 1.83
N PRO A 48 40.51 -2.96 1.94
CA PRO A 48 41.60 -2.29 1.24
C PRO A 48 41.42 -2.31 -0.27
N ARG A 49 40.85 -3.40 -0.82
CA ARG A 49 40.67 -3.56 -2.27
C ARG A 49 39.62 -2.60 -2.80
N ILE A 50 38.55 -2.38 -2.04
CA ILE A 50 37.50 -1.42 -2.41
C ILE A 50 38.01 0.00 -2.21
N ALA A 51 38.73 0.27 -1.11
CA ALA A 51 39.32 1.57 -0.83
C ALA A 51 40.28 2.03 -1.95
N ASP A 52 41.16 1.14 -2.43
CA ASP A 52 42.07 1.43 -3.55
C ASP A 52 41.32 1.82 -4.82
N GLU A 53 40.23 1.12 -5.14
CA GLU A 53 39.40 1.42 -6.31
C GLU A 53 38.61 2.72 -6.14
N LEU A 54 38.07 3.00 -4.94
CA LEU A 54 37.40 4.27 -4.65
C LEU A 54 38.38 5.44 -4.79
N ILE A 55 39.60 5.31 -4.25
CA ILE A 55 40.67 6.31 -4.41
C ILE A 55 41.04 6.49 -5.89
N ARG A 56 41.15 5.40 -6.66
CA ARG A 56 41.43 5.48 -8.11
C ARG A 56 40.32 6.22 -8.87
N VAL A 57 39.06 5.92 -8.58
CA VAL A 57 37.90 6.45 -9.31
C VAL A 57 37.58 7.88 -8.90
N LEU A 58 37.71 8.22 -7.62
CA LEU A 58 37.22 9.47 -7.02
C LEU A 58 38.33 10.43 -6.61
N GLY A 59 39.47 9.90 -6.15
CA GLY A 59 40.62 10.66 -5.64
C GLY A 59 41.07 11.82 -6.54
N PRO A 60 41.18 11.65 -7.87
CA PRO A 60 41.55 12.75 -8.76
C PRO A 60 40.60 13.96 -8.74
N VAL A 61 39.35 13.79 -8.29
CA VAL A 61 38.32 14.83 -8.25
C VAL A 61 38.05 15.30 -6.82
N MET A 62 38.06 14.37 -5.85
CA MET A 62 37.63 14.63 -4.47
C MET A 62 38.80 14.89 -3.51
N GLY A 63 40.03 14.49 -3.84
CA GLY A 63 41.20 14.72 -2.98
C GLY A 63 41.02 14.07 -1.60
N GLU A 64 41.20 14.87 -0.54
CA GLU A 64 41.09 14.43 0.85
C GLU A 64 39.66 14.00 1.25
N ASP A 65 38.64 14.48 0.55
CA ASP A 65 37.23 14.13 0.82
C ASP A 65 36.82 12.77 0.23
N THR A 66 37.76 12.03 -0.36
CA THR A 66 37.46 10.76 -1.01
C THR A 66 37.00 9.71 -0.01
N PRO A 67 35.80 9.11 -0.19
CA PRO A 67 35.35 8.05 0.71
C PRO A 67 36.24 6.81 0.55
N ILE A 68 36.72 6.31 1.69
CA ILE A 68 37.54 5.08 1.76
C ILE A 68 36.77 3.88 2.30
N THR A 69 35.52 4.08 2.74
CA THR A 69 34.61 3.01 3.18
C THR A 69 33.45 2.86 2.19
N VAL A 70 32.88 1.66 2.14
CA VAL A 70 31.65 1.39 1.36
C VAL A 70 30.49 2.23 1.88
N VAL A 71 30.41 2.43 3.20
CA VAL A 71 29.34 3.20 3.84
C VAL A 71 29.39 4.66 3.40
N ASP A 72 30.56 5.28 3.42
CA ASP A 72 30.72 6.67 3.00
C ASP A 72 30.48 6.82 1.49
N ALA A 73 30.94 5.86 0.69
CA ALA A 73 30.66 5.83 -0.75
C ALA A 73 29.15 5.68 -1.03
N ALA A 74 28.43 4.86 -0.27
CA ALA A 74 26.98 4.70 -0.36
C ALA A 74 26.23 5.97 0.08
N ALA A 75 26.67 6.60 1.16
CA ALA A 75 26.18 7.90 1.63
C ALA A 75 26.31 8.96 0.55
N PHE A 76 27.49 9.02 -0.07
CA PHE A 76 27.75 9.93 -1.16
C PHE A 76 26.85 9.63 -2.38
N ALA A 77 26.74 8.36 -2.78
CA ALA A 77 25.94 7.95 -3.93
C ALA A 77 24.44 8.27 -3.78
N THR A 78 23.93 8.23 -2.55
CA THR A 78 22.52 8.45 -2.22
C THR A 78 22.23 9.88 -1.74
N GLY A 79 23.26 10.70 -1.53
CA GLY A 79 23.14 12.05 -1.00
C GLY A 79 22.67 12.10 0.47
N GLY A 80 22.96 11.04 1.24
CA GLY A 80 22.50 10.87 2.61
C GLY A 80 23.63 10.85 3.64
N ASP A 81 23.24 10.69 4.91
CA ASP A 81 24.17 10.51 6.03
C ASP A 81 24.51 9.02 6.22
N ALA A 82 25.81 8.72 6.34
CA ALA A 82 26.35 7.37 6.52
C ALA A 82 25.76 6.64 7.74
N ARG A 83 25.59 7.33 8.88
CA ARG A 83 25.04 6.74 10.11
C ARG A 83 23.57 6.41 9.95
N VAL A 84 22.83 7.29 9.28
CA VAL A 84 21.41 7.04 8.96
C VAL A 84 21.27 5.84 8.04
N LEU A 85 22.14 5.71 7.03
CA LEU A 85 22.13 4.55 6.13
C LEU A 85 22.42 3.25 6.86
N VAL A 86 23.47 3.19 7.67
CA VAL A 86 23.80 1.99 8.47
C VAL A 86 22.64 1.58 9.38
N ALA A 87 21.99 2.56 10.01
CA ALA A 87 20.86 2.29 10.89
C ALA A 87 19.58 1.84 10.15
N MET A 88 19.34 2.33 8.94
CA MET A 88 18.07 2.15 8.24
C MET A 88 18.09 1.06 7.15
N LEU A 89 19.22 0.84 6.46
CA LEU A 89 19.31 -0.13 5.36
C LEU A 89 18.96 -1.56 5.78
N PRO A 90 19.44 -2.09 6.94
CA PRO A 90 19.05 -3.43 7.38
C PRO A 90 17.53 -3.55 7.55
N ARG A 91 16.91 -2.55 8.21
CA ARG A 91 15.46 -2.53 8.45
C ARG A 91 14.66 -2.48 7.14
N LEU A 92 15.15 -1.72 6.17
CA LEU A 92 14.54 -1.62 4.84
C LEU A 92 14.64 -2.94 4.06
N ARG A 93 15.78 -3.64 4.15
CA ARG A 93 15.96 -4.97 3.54
C ARG A 93 15.06 -6.00 4.17
N ASP A 94 14.99 -6.03 5.50
CA ASP A 94 14.15 -6.96 6.22
C ASP A 94 12.68 -6.77 5.84
N ALA A 95 12.18 -5.53 5.83
CA ALA A 95 10.82 -5.22 5.40
C ALA A 95 10.57 -5.59 3.92
N LEU A 96 11.56 -5.38 3.04
CA LEU A 96 11.46 -5.74 1.63
C LEU A 96 11.40 -7.26 1.44
N VAL A 97 12.21 -8.02 2.16
CA VAL A 97 12.20 -9.48 2.13
C VAL A 97 10.89 -10.02 2.69
N GLU A 98 10.44 -9.48 3.84
CA GLU A 98 9.17 -9.80 4.46
C GLU A 98 8.03 -9.63 3.45
N LEU A 99 7.88 -8.45 2.84
CA LEU A 99 6.79 -8.21 1.88
C LEU A 99 6.89 -9.02 0.58
N ARG A 100 8.10 -9.34 0.11
CA ARG A 100 8.29 -10.16 -1.10
C ARG A 100 7.96 -11.64 -0.89
N THR A 101 8.17 -12.14 0.32
CA THR A 101 7.92 -13.54 0.69
C THR A 101 6.52 -13.74 1.28
N LEU A 102 5.89 -12.65 1.71
CA LEU A 102 4.54 -12.65 2.24
C LEU A 102 3.53 -13.17 1.21
N ARG A 103 2.75 -14.17 1.63
CA ARG A 103 1.54 -14.56 0.92
C ARG A 103 0.47 -13.51 1.19
N VAL A 104 0.37 -12.53 0.29
CA VAL A 104 -0.58 -11.43 0.43
C VAL A 104 -2.01 -11.96 0.50
N GLY A 105 -2.70 -11.57 1.56
CA GLY A 105 -4.14 -11.77 1.73
C GLY A 105 -4.70 -10.92 2.86
N LEU A 106 -6.03 -10.87 2.99
CA LEU A 106 -6.73 -10.17 4.08
C LEU A 106 -6.53 -10.89 5.43
N THR A 107 -5.36 -10.68 6.04
CA THR A 107 -4.91 -11.32 7.27
C THR A 107 -4.20 -10.30 8.17
N LEU A 108 -4.20 -10.56 9.48
CA LEU A 108 -3.48 -9.72 10.45
C LEU A 108 -1.98 -9.63 10.14
N GLU A 109 -1.37 -10.74 9.68
CA GLU A 109 0.03 -10.79 9.29
C GLU A 109 0.32 -9.84 8.12
N SER A 110 -0.44 -9.95 7.03
CA SER A 110 -0.24 -9.13 5.84
C SER A 110 -0.47 -7.64 6.11
N VAL A 111 -1.55 -7.32 6.85
CA VAL A 111 -1.90 -5.94 7.22
C VAL A 111 -0.85 -5.35 8.19
N GLY A 112 -0.35 -6.16 9.11
CA GLY A 112 0.72 -5.77 10.04
C GLY A 112 2.05 -5.50 9.33
N ALA A 113 2.46 -6.39 8.42
CA ALA A 113 3.67 -6.22 7.62
C ALA A 113 3.60 -4.96 6.74
N LEU A 114 2.46 -4.76 6.05
CA LEU A 114 2.23 -3.56 5.25
C LEU A 114 2.26 -2.27 6.09
N SER A 115 1.61 -2.26 7.26
CA SER A 115 1.62 -1.10 8.17
C SER A 115 3.02 -0.74 8.67
N ARG A 116 3.84 -1.74 9.02
CA ARG A 116 5.22 -1.55 9.43
C ARG A 116 6.06 -0.99 8.29
N ALA A 117 5.92 -1.54 7.09
CA ALA A 117 6.64 -1.08 5.91
C ALA A 117 6.31 0.37 5.54
N GLU A 118 5.03 0.79 5.60
CA GLU A 118 4.63 2.17 5.36
C GLU A 118 5.22 3.14 6.40
N THR A 119 5.18 2.75 7.68
CA THR A 119 5.78 3.55 8.77
C THR A 119 7.29 3.68 8.58
N LEU A 120 7.94 2.62 8.12
CA LEU A 120 9.37 2.62 7.83
C LEU A 120 9.69 3.54 6.64
N LEU A 121 8.89 3.49 5.57
CA LEU A 121 9.02 4.37 4.40
C LEU A 121 8.84 5.85 4.75
N GLN A 122 8.07 6.22 5.76
CA GLN A 122 7.96 7.64 6.17
C GLN A 122 9.26 8.21 6.74
N ARG A 123 10.12 7.35 7.32
CA ARG A 123 11.33 7.75 8.06
C ARG A 123 12.64 7.41 7.31
N ALA A 124 12.54 6.66 6.22
CA ALA A 124 13.70 6.15 5.50
C ALA A 124 14.45 7.23 4.69
N PRO A 125 15.79 7.16 4.57
CA PRO A 125 16.53 8.01 3.63
C PRO A 125 16.20 7.64 2.17
N ALA A 126 16.42 8.58 1.25
CA ALA A 126 16.29 8.35 -0.18
C ALA A 126 17.36 7.36 -0.65
N THR A 127 16.97 6.10 -0.83
CA THR A 127 17.84 4.96 -1.19
C THR A 127 17.16 4.12 -2.27
N GLU A 128 17.93 3.35 -3.02
CA GLU A 128 17.40 2.39 -3.99
C GLU A 128 16.58 1.29 -3.29
N THR A 129 17.04 0.84 -2.11
CA THR A 129 16.29 -0.11 -1.27
C THR A 129 14.93 0.46 -0.84
N ARG A 130 14.86 1.76 -0.45
CA ARG A 130 13.60 2.44 -0.14
C ARG A 130 12.67 2.48 -1.37
N LEU A 131 13.19 2.80 -2.55
CA LEU A 131 12.40 2.83 -3.78
C LEU A 131 11.84 1.44 -4.12
N ALA A 132 12.65 0.39 -3.97
CA ALA A 132 12.20 -0.99 -4.16
C ALA A 132 11.10 -1.37 -3.17
N LEU A 133 11.25 -1.01 -1.89
CA LEU A 133 10.24 -1.24 -0.85
C LEU A 133 8.95 -0.48 -1.16
N ALA A 134 9.02 0.78 -1.58
CA ALA A 134 7.84 1.57 -1.95
C ALA A 134 7.05 0.93 -3.10
N ARG A 135 7.73 0.43 -4.13
CA ARG A 135 7.07 -0.31 -5.22
C ARG A 135 6.40 -1.59 -4.73
N THR A 136 7.09 -2.37 -3.88
CA THR A 136 6.52 -3.59 -3.30
C THR A 136 5.32 -3.29 -2.41
N VAL A 137 5.34 -2.19 -1.64
CA VAL A 137 4.20 -1.71 -0.84
C VAL A 137 3.00 -1.41 -1.73
N GLU A 138 3.18 -0.71 -2.85
CA GLU A 138 2.10 -0.45 -3.81
C GLU A 138 1.54 -1.73 -4.44
N ASP A 139 2.40 -2.70 -4.78
CA ASP A 139 1.95 -4.00 -5.30
C ASP A 139 1.11 -4.78 -4.27
N VAL A 140 1.53 -4.77 -2.99
CA VAL A 140 0.80 -5.42 -1.90
C VAL A 140 -0.53 -4.69 -1.64
N ARG A 141 -0.55 -3.35 -1.64
CA ARG A 141 -1.77 -2.54 -1.54
C ARG A 141 -2.76 -2.86 -2.66
N ALA A 142 -2.29 -2.98 -3.90
CA ALA A 142 -3.13 -3.30 -5.04
C ALA A 142 -3.76 -4.70 -4.93
N LYS A 143 -2.98 -5.69 -4.47
CA LYS A 143 -3.50 -7.05 -4.21
C LYS A 143 -4.56 -7.05 -3.10
N LEU A 144 -4.28 -6.35 -2.00
CA LEU A 144 -5.22 -6.21 -0.87
C LEU A 144 -6.50 -5.46 -1.29
N ALA A 145 -6.38 -4.40 -2.09
CA ALA A 145 -7.51 -3.67 -2.67
C ALA A 145 -8.39 -4.58 -3.53
N SER A 146 -7.78 -5.46 -4.34
CA SER A 146 -8.50 -6.43 -5.16
C SER A 146 -9.31 -7.42 -4.30
N GLU A 147 -8.72 -7.93 -3.22
CA GLU A 147 -9.42 -8.80 -2.27
C GLU A 147 -10.58 -8.11 -1.57
N LEU A 148 -10.34 -6.91 -1.04
CA LEU A 148 -11.37 -6.13 -0.39
C LEU A 148 -12.49 -5.73 -1.34
N SER A 149 -12.18 -5.38 -2.59
CA SER A 149 -13.19 -5.09 -3.62
C SER A 149 -14.07 -6.30 -3.92
N ARG A 150 -13.52 -7.52 -3.85
CA ARG A 150 -14.32 -8.75 -3.95
C ARG A 150 -15.23 -8.92 -2.74
N LEU A 151 -14.70 -8.72 -1.53
CA LEU A 151 -15.44 -8.85 -0.28
C LEU A 151 -16.58 -7.82 -0.14
N HIS A 152 -16.37 -6.60 -0.64
CA HIS A 152 -17.31 -5.49 -0.52
C HIS A 152 -18.00 -5.15 -1.85
N ALA A 153 -18.09 -6.12 -2.76
CA ALA A 153 -18.78 -5.92 -4.03
C ALA A 153 -20.23 -5.42 -3.75
N PRO A 154 -20.71 -4.39 -4.48
CA PRO A 154 -20.16 -3.80 -5.70
C PRO A 154 -19.22 -2.59 -5.51
N VAL A 155 -18.79 -2.27 -4.28
CA VAL A 155 -18.00 -1.08 -3.99
C VAL A 155 -16.53 -1.34 -4.37
N PRO A 156 -15.96 -0.59 -5.34
CA PRO A 156 -14.54 -0.70 -5.63
C PRO A 156 -13.72 -0.09 -4.48
N ILE A 157 -12.57 -0.68 -4.19
CA ILE A 157 -11.62 -0.18 -3.20
C ILE A 157 -10.31 0.08 -3.92
N THR A 158 -9.73 1.27 -3.74
CA THR A 158 -8.46 1.64 -4.35
C THR A 158 -7.26 1.18 -3.51
N PRO A 159 -6.05 1.07 -4.08
CA PRO A 159 -4.84 0.72 -3.33
C PRO A 159 -4.57 1.65 -2.14
N ALA A 160 -4.88 2.94 -2.27
CA ALA A 160 -4.69 3.93 -1.21
C ALA A 160 -5.62 3.72 0.00
N GLU A 161 -6.78 3.11 -0.22
CA GLU A 161 -7.79 2.85 0.82
C GLU A 161 -7.67 1.46 1.43
N ALA A 162 -6.92 0.57 0.79
CA ALA A 162 -6.87 -0.85 1.13
C ALA A 162 -6.42 -1.06 2.58
N LEU A 163 -5.35 -0.39 3.01
CA LEU A 163 -4.81 -0.58 4.35
C LEU A 163 -5.77 -0.13 5.48
N PRO A 164 -6.31 1.11 5.49
CA PRO A 164 -7.24 1.52 6.54
C PRO A 164 -8.53 0.68 6.55
N ILE A 165 -9.02 0.24 5.39
CA ILE A 165 -10.18 -0.65 5.30
C ILE A 165 -9.85 -2.04 5.86
N ALA A 166 -8.70 -2.62 5.48
CA ALA A 166 -8.30 -3.94 5.97
C ALA A 166 -8.12 -3.96 7.49
N ARG A 167 -7.52 -2.92 8.08
CA ARG A 167 -7.39 -2.78 9.54
C ARG A 167 -8.76 -2.80 10.21
N TRP A 168 -9.69 -2.00 9.71
CA TRP A 168 -11.06 -1.96 10.24
C TRP A 168 -11.79 -3.30 10.11
N VAL A 169 -11.69 -3.98 8.95
CA VAL A 169 -12.30 -5.32 8.75
C VAL A 169 -11.75 -6.34 9.76
N LEU A 170 -10.48 -6.21 10.13
CA LEU A 170 -9.83 -7.06 11.15
C LEU A 170 -10.05 -6.58 12.59
N GLY A 171 -10.88 -5.55 12.80
CA GLY A 171 -11.19 -5.00 14.13
C GLY A 171 -10.13 -4.05 14.69
N GLU A 172 -9.19 -3.60 13.87
CA GLU A 172 -8.15 -2.65 14.25
C GLU A 172 -8.47 -1.22 13.80
N GLY A 173 -8.43 -0.28 14.74
CA GLY A 173 -8.53 1.15 14.45
C GLY A 173 -9.96 1.65 14.18
N PRO A 174 -10.11 2.95 13.87
CA PRO A 174 -11.40 3.56 13.63
C PRO A 174 -11.99 3.12 12.28
N PRO A 175 -13.32 3.17 12.13
CA PRO A 175 -13.97 2.90 10.85
C PRO A 175 -13.51 3.91 9.77
N PRO A 176 -13.16 3.46 8.56
CA PRO A 176 -12.73 4.33 7.48
C PRO A 176 -13.91 5.15 6.91
N PRO A 177 -13.64 6.23 6.17
CA PRO A 177 -14.67 6.94 5.43
C PRO A 177 -15.42 6.00 4.47
N GLY A 178 -16.73 5.88 4.65
CA GLY A 178 -17.57 4.96 3.86
C GLY A 178 -17.77 3.56 4.47
N ALA A 179 -17.29 3.29 5.70
CA ALA A 179 -17.45 1.99 6.36
C ALA A 179 -18.89 1.47 6.41
N ALA A 180 -19.88 2.37 6.57
CA ALA A 180 -21.29 1.99 6.55
C ALA A 180 -21.74 1.39 5.20
N VAL A 181 -21.16 1.86 4.08
CA VAL A 181 -21.43 1.27 2.75
C VAL A 181 -20.75 -0.07 2.61
N LEU A 182 -19.51 -0.19 3.08
CA LEU A 182 -18.76 -1.45 3.01
C LEU A 182 -19.47 -2.56 3.81
N GLU A 183 -19.99 -2.23 5.00
CA GLU A 183 -20.84 -3.12 5.78
C GLU A 183 -22.13 -3.49 5.05
N LEU A 184 -22.78 -2.51 4.43
CA LEU A 184 -24.01 -2.75 3.69
C LEU A 184 -23.78 -3.62 2.46
N ALA A 185 -22.72 -3.35 1.69
CA ALA A 185 -22.35 -4.12 0.52
C ALA A 185 -22.08 -5.58 0.90
N ARG A 186 -21.31 -5.81 1.97
CA ARG A 186 -21.07 -7.15 2.52
C ARG A 186 -22.37 -7.86 2.90
N ARG A 187 -23.27 -7.18 3.62
CA ARG A 187 -24.57 -7.74 4.01
C ARG A 187 -25.52 -7.98 2.83
N LEU A 188 -25.44 -7.17 1.78
CA LEU A 188 -26.19 -7.37 0.54
C LEU A 188 -25.67 -8.59 -0.21
N ASP A 189 -24.36 -8.83 -0.22
CA ASP A 189 -23.77 -10.01 -0.83
C ASP A 189 -24.19 -11.29 -0.08
N ASP A 190 -24.09 -11.29 1.25
CA ASP A 190 -24.62 -12.36 2.12
C ASP A 190 -26.11 -12.62 1.83
N PHE A 191 -26.90 -11.54 1.70
CA PHE A 191 -28.30 -11.64 1.35
C PHE A 191 -28.52 -12.21 -0.06
N CYS A 192 -27.77 -11.76 -1.06
CA CYS A 192 -27.88 -12.26 -2.44
C CYS A 192 -27.48 -13.74 -2.54
N HIS A 193 -26.53 -14.19 -1.72
CA HIS A 193 -26.20 -15.60 -1.59
C HIS A 193 -27.36 -16.42 -1.02
N LEU A 194 -28.11 -15.87 -0.07
CA LEU A 194 -29.27 -16.52 0.56
C LEU A 194 -30.58 -16.35 -0.22
N SER A 195 -30.68 -15.32 -1.06
CA SER A 195 -31.86 -14.95 -1.85
C SER A 195 -31.41 -14.16 -3.08
N PRO A 196 -31.11 -14.84 -4.21
CA PRO A 196 -30.51 -14.22 -5.39
C PRO A 196 -31.36 -13.09 -5.94
N LEU A 197 -30.74 -11.92 -6.15
CA LEU A 197 -31.39 -10.80 -6.79
C LEU A 197 -31.55 -11.01 -8.30
N ALA A 198 -32.59 -10.41 -8.87
CA ALA A 198 -32.74 -10.37 -10.32
C ALA A 198 -31.55 -9.62 -10.95
N PRO A 199 -31.04 -10.06 -12.12
CA PRO A 199 -29.87 -9.45 -12.77
C PRO A 199 -29.97 -7.94 -13.02
N LEU A 200 -31.18 -7.43 -13.25
CA LEU A 200 -31.45 -6.00 -13.45
C LEU A 200 -31.24 -5.18 -12.17
N ASP A 201 -31.67 -5.68 -11.02
CA ASP A 201 -31.52 -5.01 -9.73
C ASP A 201 -30.05 -4.96 -9.29
N LEU A 202 -29.29 -6.04 -9.55
CA LEU A 202 -27.84 -6.07 -9.33
C LEU A 202 -27.09 -5.06 -10.20
N LYS A 203 -27.49 -4.91 -11.48
CA LYS A 203 -26.90 -3.92 -12.38
C LYS A 203 -27.19 -2.50 -11.93
N ALA A 204 -28.41 -2.22 -11.46
CA ALA A 204 -28.80 -0.92 -10.92
C ALA A 204 -28.04 -0.57 -9.63
N LEU A 205 -27.90 -1.53 -8.71
CA LEU A 205 -27.10 -1.36 -7.49
C LEU A 205 -25.63 -1.09 -7.79
N ARG A 206 -25.03 -1.82 -8.75
CA ARG A 206 -23.65 -1.58 -9.21
C ARG A 206 -23.47 -0.19 -9.80
N ALA A 207 -24.40 0.28 -10.62
CA ALA A 207 -24.33 1.62 -11.22
C ALA A 207 -24.43 2.72 -10.15
N LEU A 208 -25.30 2.53 -9.16
CA LEU A 208 -25.45 3.46 -8.04
C LEU A 208 -24.24 3.46 -7.11
N ALA A 209 -23.64 2.30 -6.82
CA ALA A 209 -22.40 2.21 -6.05
C ALA A 209 -21.26 2.94 -6.74
N ARG A 210 -21.08 2.77 -8.06
CA ARG A 210 -20.09 3.51 -8.86
C ARG A 210 -20.35 5.02 -8.87
N LYS A 211 -21.62 5.43 -8.93
CA LYS A 211 -21.99 6.85 -8.87
C LYS A 211 -21.73 7.45 -7.49
N ALA A 212 -22.06 6.74 -6.42
CA ALA A 212 -21.81 7.17 -5.05
C ALA A 212 -20.31 7.20 -4.71
N ASP A 213 -19.51 6.34 -5.35
CA ASP A 213 -18.05 6.36 -5.26
C ASP A 213 -17.46 7.59 -5.98
N ALA A 214 -17.94 7.89 -7.20
CA ALA A 214 -17.55 9.10 -7.93
C ALA A 214 -18.01 10.39 -7.23
N GLU A 215 -19.13 10.33 -6.52
CA GLU A 215 -19.74 11.43 -5.76
C GLU A 215 -19.47 11.28 -4.25
N ARG A 216 -18.41 10.58 -3.84
CA ARG A 216 -18.16 10.22 -2.43
C ARG A 216 -17.98 11.43 -1.49
N GLU A 217 -17.64 12.58 -2.05
CA GLU A 217 -17.54 13.87 -1.36
C GLU A 217 -18.80 14.77 -1.58
N ALA A 218 -19.82 14.27 -2.27
CA ALA A 218 -20.96 15.02 -2.82
C ALA A 218 -22.33 14.34 -2.54
N PRO A 219 -23.48 14.97 -2.88
CA PRO A 219 -24.83 14.53 -2.50
C PRO A 219 -25.30 13.17 -3.05
N GLY A 220 -24.52 12.51 -3.92
CA GLY A 220 -24.80 11.16 -4.43
C GLY A 220 -25.00 10.12 -3.34
N TRP A 221 -24.36 10.36 -2.20
CA TRP A 221 -24.53 9.66 -0.94
C TRP A 221 -25.99 9.54 -0.47
N SER A 222 -26.71 10.67 -0.44
CA SER A 222 -28.11 10.71 0.02
C SER A 222 -29.02 9.93 -0.93
N ARG A 223 -28.72 9.96 -2.24
CA ARG A 223 -29.47 9.24 -3.27
C ARG A 223 -29.27 7.73 -3.20
N LEU A 224 -28.04 7.26 -2.92
CA LEU A 224 -27.77 5.84 -2.69
C LEU A 224 -28.54 5.34 -1.45
N LEU A 225 -28.49 6.09 -0.35
CA LEU A 225 -29.23 5.77 0.89
C LEU A 225 -30.74 5.73 0.67
N GLU A 226 -31.31 6.72 -0.02
CA GLU A 226 -32.73 6.72 -0.38
C GLU A 226 -33.09 5.53 -1.26
N ARG A 227 -32.26 5.20 -2.26
CA ARG A 227 -32.55 4.06 -3.12
C ARG A 227 -32.47 2.74 -2.38
N LEU A 228 -31.48 2.56 -1.51
CA LEU A 228 -31.41 1.40 -0.62
C LEU A 228 -32.64 1.29 0.28
N ARG A 229 -33.15 2.42 0.81
CA ARG A 229 -34.42 2.47 1.54
C ARG A 229 -35.62 2.07 0.69
N THR A 230 -35.62 2.37 -0.61
CA THR A 230 -36.71 1.98 -1.53
C THR A 230 -36.63 0.53 -2.01
N VAL A 231 -35.43 -0.03 -2.10
CA VAL A 231 -35.22 -1.42 -2.53
C VAL A 231 -35.37 -2.38 -1.33
N ARG A 232 -35.00 -1.95 -0.12
CA ARG A 232 -35.11 -2.71 1.15
C ARG A 232 -36.48 -3.37 1.41
N PRO A 233 -37.65 -2.74 1.18
CA PRO A 233 -38.96 -3.37 1.38
C PRO A 233 -39.25 -4.49 0.38
N ARG A 234 -38.60 -4.47 -0.79
CA ARG A 234 -38.66 -5.52 -1.81
C ARG A 234 -37.67 -6.66 -1.52
N LEU A 235 -36.62 -6.37 -0.75
CA LEU A 235 -35.59 -7.33 -0.31
C LEU A 235 -35.95 -8.06 0.99
N MET A 236 -36.83 -7.51 1.83
CA MET A 236 -37.16 -8.09 3.14
C MET A 236 -38.59 -8.65 3.14
N PRO A 237 -38.79 -9.98 3.23
CA PRO A 237 -40.09 -10.51 3.64
C PRO A 237 -40.32 -10.14 5.11
N ARG A 238 -41.13 -9.09 5.33
CA ARG A 238 -41.76 -8.64 6.59
C ARG A 238 -41.23 -9.31 7.89
N ARG A 239 -40.03 -8.94 8.35
CA ARG A 239 -39.60 -9.14 9.75
C ARG A 239 -38.84 -7.93 10.27
N ALA A 240 -38.96 -7.69 11.57
CA ALA A 240 -38.51 -6.48 12.25
C ALA A 240 -36.98 -6.29 12.19
N LEU A 241 -36.57 -5.03 12.08
CA LEU A 241 -35.19 -4.61 11.82
C LEU A 241 -34.26 -4.77 13.03
N PRO A 242 -32.95 -5.04 12.82
CA PRO A 242 -31.94 -4.99 13.87
C PRO A 242 -31.76 -3.57 14.48
N PRO A 243 -31.35 -3.47 15.75
CA PRO A 243 -31.38 -2.23 16.53
C PRO A 243 -30.54 -1.07 15.98
N LEU A 244 -29.46 -1.35 15.24
CA LEU A 244 -28.63 -0.33 14.57
C LEU A 244 -29.42 0.57 13.60
N TYR A 245 -30.58 0.13 13.11
CA TYR A 245 -31.42 0.90 12.19
C TYR A 245 -32.51 1.72 12.89
N ARG A 246 -32.74 1.54 14.20
CA ARG A 246 -33.71 2.37 14.95
C ARG A 246 -33.18 3.77 15.22
N SER A 247 -31.87 3.90 15.48
CA SER A 247 -31.24 5.20 15.76
C SER A 247 -31.15 6.11 14.53
N LEU A 248 -31.19 5.54 13.32
CA LEU A 248 -31.22 6.27 12.04
C LEU A 248 -32.64 6.54 11.52
N ALA A 249 -33.67 5.99 12.16
CA ALA A 249 -35.08 6.12 11.78
C ALA A 249 -35.81 7.22 12.58
N GLY A 250 -35.07 8.23 13.06
CA GLY A 250 -35.64 9.45 13.62
C GLY A 250 -36.19 10.35 12.52
N ALA A 251 -37.27 9.94 11.86
CA ALA A 251 -38.16 10.81 11.10
C ALA A 251 -39.49 10.06 10.92
N GLN A 252 -40.59 10.72 11.25
CA GLN A 252 -41.93 10.17 11.44
C GLN A 252 -42.42 9.34 10.25
N GLU A 253 -43.15 8.26 10.57
CA GLU A 253 -43.94 7.49 9.63
C GLU A 253 -45.06 8.36 9.03
N GLU A 254 -44.93 8.71 7.76
CA GLU A 254 -46.10 9.05 6.94
C GLU A 254 -46.34 7.94 5.92
N THR A 255 -47.43 7.20 6.16
CA THR A 255 -48.13 6.38 5.18
C THR A 255 -48.62 7.24 4.02
N THR A 256 -48.40 6.85 2.76
CA THR A 256 -49.37 6.13 1.89
C THR A 256 -48.99 6.31 0.40
N GLN A 257 -49.34 5.29 -0.40
CA GLN A 257 -49.54 5.25 -1.87
C GLN A 257 -48.30 5.01 -2.76
N GLY A 258 -48.26 3.82 -3.37
CA GLY A 258 -47.50 3.58 -4.61
C GLY A 258 -48.40 3.70 -5.84
N PRO A 259 -47.92 3.33 -7.05
CA PRO A 259 -46.55 3.38 -7.55
C PRO A 259 -46.40 4.53 -8.57
N LEU A 260 -45.32 5.31 -8.50
CA LEU A 260 -44.89 6.13 -9.63
C LEU A 260 -43.86 5.31 -10.44
N SER A 261 -44.03 5.26 -11.75
CA SER A 261 -43.18 4.47 -12.63
C SER A 261 -41.70 4.83 -12.47
N LEU A 262 -40.84 3.84 -12.65
CA LEU A 262 -39.40 3.89 -12.36
C LEU A 262 -38.65 4.92 -13.22
N GLU A 263 -39.25 5.34 -14.35
CA GLU A 263 -38.74 6.40 -15.23
C GLU A 263 -38.88 7.80 -14.62
N ALA A 264 -39.85 8.04 -13.74
CA ALA A 264 -40.04 9.35 -13.10
C ALA A 264 -38.96 9.67 -12.05
N LEU A 265 -38.26 8.64 -11.55
CA LEU A 265 -37.21 8.76 -10.52
C LEU A 265 -35.79 8.91 -11.10
N LEU A 266 -35.65 8.96 -12.44
CA LEU A 266 -34.36 9.03 -13.14
C LEU A 266 -34.10 10.38 -13.85
N ARG A 267 -35.03 11.34 -13.76
CA ARG A 267 -34.76 12.76 -14.07
C ARG A 267 -34.36 13.50 -12.80
#